data_AF-A0A9E5BI15-F1
#
_entry.id   AF-A0A9E5BI15-F1
#
_cell.length_a   1.000
_cell.length_b   1.000
_cell.length_c   1.000
_cell.angle_alpha   90.00
_cell.angle_beta   90.00
_cell.angle_gamma   90.00
#
_symmetry.space_group_name_H-M   'P 1'
#
loop_
_entity.id
_entity.type
_entity.pdbx_description
1 polymer ?
#
loop_
_entity_poly.entity_id
_entity_poly.type
_entity_poly.pdbx_seq_one_letter_code
_entity_poly.pdbx_strand_id
1 'polypeptide(L)'
;MQTNPEELSAKAKARRAPRTPGVYLMKDAAGLVIYVGKAKNLKKRLDSYFVPRARLAPKVAAMMDRVRDLEWHEVRSETEALLL
;
A
#
# COMPACT_ATOMS: atom_id res chain seq x y z
N MET A 1 -13.63 3.84 17.98
CA MET A 1 -12.82 3.60 16.75
C MET A 1 -11.37 3.64 17.16
N GLN A 2 -10.76 2.49 17.47
CA GLN A 2 -9.37 2.43 17.94
C GLN A 2 -8.46 2.46 16.71
N THR A 3 -7.80 3.59 16.45
CA THR A 3 -6.76 3.66 15.41
C THR A 3 -5.47 3.09 15.99
N ASN A 4 -5.00 1.98 15.42
CA ASN A 4 -3.76 1.34 15.86
C ASN A 4 -2.56 2.27 15.55
N PRO A 5 -1.61 2.51 16.48
CA PRO A 5 -0.44 3.34 16.23
C PRO A 5 0.35 2.93 14.97
N GLU A 6 0.35 1.65 14.62
CA GLU A 6 1.05 1.14 13.43
C GLU A 6 0.32 1.48 12.12
N GLU A 7 -1.02 1.53 12.14
CA GLU A 7 -1.83 1.96 11.00
C GLU A 7 -1.56 3.44 10.67
N LEU A 8 -1.29 4.26 11.70
CA LEU A 8 -0.91 5.66 11.54
C LEU A 8 0.45 5.78 10.83
N SER A 9 1.40 4.88 11.11
CA SER A 9 2.72 4.84 10.46
C SER A 9 2.61 4.51 8.97
N ALA A 10 1.90 3.43 8.62
CA ALA A 10 1.68 3.04 7.23
C ALA A 10 0.94 4.14 6.45
N LYS A 11 -0.10 4.74 7.05
CA LYS A 11 -0.84 5.86 6.45
C LYS A 11 0.04 7.10 6.24
N ALA A 12 0.91 7.43 7.21
CA ALA A 12 1.84 8.54 7.07
C ALA A 12 2.85 8.29 5.93
N LYS A 13 3.32 7.05 5.77
CA LYS A 13 4.21 6.64 4.68
C LYS A 13 3.50 6.72 3.33
N ALA A 14 2.27 6.20 3.22
CA ALA A 14 1.45 6.29 2.01
C ALA A 14 1.25 7.73 1.51
N ARG A 15 1.09 8.69 2.43
CA ARG A 15 0.93 10.11 2.06
C ARG A 15 2.14 10.70 1.33
N ARG A 16 3.34 10.16 1.60
CA ARG A 16 4.62 10.57 0.98
C ARG A 16 4.86 9.91 -0.38
N ALA A 17 3.99 8.98 -0.80
CA ALA A 17 4.16 8.31 -2.07
C ALA A 17 4.11 9.31 -3.25
N PRO A 18 4.93 9.10 -4.28
CA PRO A 18 4.98 9.97 -5.45
C PRO A 18 3.77 9.77 -6.35
N ARG A 19 3.52 10.74 -7.24
CA ARG A 19 2.45 10.67 -8.26
C ARG A 19 2.95 9.99 -9.54
N THR A 20 3.81 8.99 -9.42
CA THR A 20 4.46 8.27 -10.52
C THR A 20 3.97 6.82 -10.60
N PRO A 21 4.18 6.14 -11.74
CA PRO A 21 3.97 4.70 -11.84
C PRO A 21 4.97 3.92 -10.98
N GLY A 22 4.55 2.77 -10.48
CA GLY A 22 5.40 1.95 -9.62
C GLY A 22 4.75 0.66 -9.14
N VAL A 23 5.56 -0.15 -8.47
CA VAL A 23 5.14 -1.32 -7.70
C VAL A 23 5.16 -0.95 -6.23
N TYR A 24 4.18 -1.41 -5.46
CA TYR A 24 4.11 -1.24 -4.02
C TYR A 24 3.95 -2.58 -3.31
N LEU A 25 4.54 -2.66 -2.13
CA LEU A 25 4.54 -3.82 -1.26
C LEU A 25 3.90 -3.42 0.07
N MET A 26 3.06 -4.29 0.59
CA MET A 26 2.52 -4.16 1.94
C MET A 26 3.06 -5.28 2.80
N LYS A 27 3.56 -4.92 3.98
CA LYS A 27 4.23 -5.82 4.90
C LYS A 27 3.46 -5.95 6.21
N ASP A 28 3.52 -7.11 6.84
CA ASP A 28 2.98 -7.32 8.18
C ASP A 28 3.96 -6.91 9.29
N ALA A 29 3.60 -7.19 10.55
CA ALA A 29 4.41 -6.85 11.72
C ALA A 29 5.78 -7.53 11.75
N ALA A 30 5.93 -8.67 11.07
CA ALA A 30 7.20 -9.39 10.97
C ALA A 30 8.06 -8.89 9.79
N GLY A 31 7.59 -7.88 9.04
CA GLY A 31 8.25 -7.38 7.84
C GLY A 31 8.04 -8.28 6.61
N LEU A 32 7.17 -9.29 6.69
CA LEU A 32 6.88 -10.18 5.56
C LEU A 32 5.96 -9.48 4.57
N VAL A 33 6.29 -9.56 3.28
CA VAL A 33 5.43 -9.05 2.20
C VAL A 33 4.18 -9.93 2.09
N ILE A 34 3.02 -9.33 2.36
CA ILE A 34 1.71 -10.00 2.29
C ILE A 34 0.88 -9.57 1.08
N TYR A 35 1.27 -8.49 0.41
CA TYR A 35 0.62 -8.00 -0.80
C TYR A 35 1.60 -7.24 -1.68
N VAL A 36 1.52 -7.46 -2.98
CA VAL A 36 2.22 -6.68 -4.02
C VAL A 36 1.18 -6.19 -5.01
N GLY A 37 1.29 -4.92 -5.40
CA GLY A 37 0.46 -4.36 -6.45
C GLY A 37 1.21 -3.37 -7.31
N LYS A 38 0.69 -3.13 -8.52
CA LYS A 38 1.18 -2.10 -9.43
C LYS A 38 0.21 -0.94 -9.51
N ALA A 39 0.73 0.24 -9.77
CA ALA A 39 -0.05 1.46 -9.92
C ALA A 39 0.52 2.34 -11.02
N LYS A 40 -0.35 2.96 -11.83
CA LYS A 40 0.02 4.09 -12.71
C LYS A 40 0.28 5.38 -11.91
N ASN A 41 -0.23 5.45 -10.69
CA ASN A 41 -0.04 6.55 -9.77
C ASN A 41 -0.01 5.98 -8.33
N LEU A 42 1.18 5.86 -7.77
CA LEU A 42 1.41 5.28 -6.44
C LEU A 42 0.62 6.03 -5.38
N LYS A 43 0.66 7.36 -5.36
CA LYS A 43 -0.09 8.17 -4.39
C LYS A 43 -1.59 7.87 -4.39
N LYS A 44 -2.24 7.98 -5.55
CA LYS A 44 -3.69 7.75 -5.67
C LYS A 44 -4.06 6.32 -5.28
N ARG A 45 -3.23 5.34 -5.65
CA ARG A 45 -3.48 3.93 -5.32
C ARG A 45 -3.31 3.67 -3.83
N LEU A 46 -2.23 4.13 -3.21
CA LEU A 46 -1.99 3.94 -1.78
C LEU A 46 -3.02 4.65 -0.92
N ASP A 47 -3.40 5.90 -1.26
CA ASP A 47 -4.44 6.65 -0.55
C ASP A 47 -5.81 5.91 -0.58
N SER A 48 -6.09 5.12 -1.62
CA SER A 48 -7.36 4.37 -1.75
C SER A 48 -7.53 3.25 -0.72
N TYR A 49 -6.45 2.77 -0.10
CA TYR A 49 -6.51 1.76 0.95
C TYR A 49 -6.82 2.34 2.33
N PHE A 50 -6.62 3.65 2.54
CA PHE A 50 -6.81 4.33 3.82
C PHE A 50 -8.13 5.10 3.91
N VAL A 51 -9.15 4.59 3.23
CA VAL A 51 -10.55 5.07 3.29
C VAL A 51 -11.32 4.30 4.37
N PRO A 52 -12.52 4.75 4.80
CA PRO A 52 -13.33 3.98 5.74
C PRO A 52 -13.54 2.54 5.29
N ARG A 53 -13.38 1.59 6.21
CA ARG A 53 -13.43 0.14 5.93
C ARG A 53 -14.68 -0.31 5.17
N ALA A 54 -15.83 0.31 5.44
CA ALA A 54 -17.09 0.05 4.75
C ALA A 54 -17.04 0.32 3.23
N ARG A 55 -16.05 1.06 2.74
CA ARG A 55 -15.84 1.36 1.31
C ARG A 55 -14.82 0.43 0.64
N LEU A 56 -14.17 -0.45 1.41
CA LEU A 56 -13.22 -1.43 0.89
C LEU A 56 -13.95 -2.76 0.64
N ALA A 57 -13.49 -3.50 -0.36
CA ALA A 57 -13.92 -4.88 -0.53
C ALA A 57 -13.51 -5.72 0.70
N PRO A 58 -14.31 -6.70 1.15
CA PRO A 58 -14.03 -7.46 2.39
C PRO A 58 -12.62 -8.06 2.46
N LYS A 59 -12.12 -8.61 1.34
CA LYS A 59 -10.76 -9.14 1.23
C LYS A 59 -9.68 -8.07 1.43
N VAL A 60 -9.92 -6.86 0.91
CA VAL A 60 -8.97 -5.74 1.03
C VAL A 60 -8.97 -5.21 2.45
N ALA A 61 -10.15 -5.09 3.08
CA ALA A 61 -10.26 -4.68 4.48
C ALA A 61 -9.52 -5.66 5.41
N ALA A 62 -9.74 -6.97 5.25
CA ALA A 62 -9.05 -8.00 6.04
C ALA A 62 -7.52 -8.01 5.81
N MET A 63 -7.07 -7.73 4.59
CA MET A 63 -5.64 -7.58 4.30
C MET A 63 -5.07 -6.36 5.01
N MET A 64 -5.76 -5.21 4.95
CA MET A 64 -5.33 -3.96 5.60
C MET A 64 -5.20 -4.09 7.11
N ASP A 65 -5.90 -5.03 7.76
CA ASP A 65 -5.76 -5.32 9.19
C ASP A 65 -4.40 -5.88 9.58
N ARG A 66 -3.72 -6.48 8.61
CA ARG A 66 -2.40 -7.08 8.80
C ARG A 66 -1.28 -6.14 8.38
N VAL A 67 -1.57 -5.08 7.63
CA VAL A 67 -0.56 -4.17 7.09
C VAL A 67 0.01 -3.28 8.19
N ARG A 68 1.34 -3.36 8.36
CA ARG A 68 2.11 -2.55 9.32
C ARG A 68 3.12 -1.63 8.64
N ASP A 69 3.58 -2.00 7.45
CA ASP A 69 4.50 -1.18 6.67
C ASP A 69 4.17 -1.22 5.17
N LEU A 70 4.64 -0.20 4.46
CA LEU A 70 4.49 -0.01 3.03
C LEU A 70 5.82 0.29 2.38
N GLU A 71 6.11 -0.30 1.23
CA GLU A 71 7.26 0.04 0.41
C GLU A 71 6.81 0.25 -1.03
N TRP A 72 7.56 1.03 -1.79
CA TRP A 72 7.31 1.19 -3.22
C TRP A 72 8.60 1.40 -3.98
N HIS A 73 8.58 0.96 -5.23
CA HIS A 73 9.61 1.22 -6.21
C HIS A 73 8.96 1.91 -7.41
N GLU A 74 9.48 3.09 -7.75
CA GLU A 74 9.08 3.81 -8.94
C GLU A 74 9.61 3.06 -10.17
N VAL A 75 8.77 2.89 -11.18
CA VAL A 75 9.18 2.27 -12.45
C VAL A 75 8.96 3.26 -13.59
N ARG A 76 9.85 3.23 -14.59
CA ARG A 76 9.77 4.16 -15.73
C ARG A 76 8.69 3.74 -16.74
N SER A 77 8.33 2.45 -16.77
CA SER A 77 7.21 1.91 -17.56
C SER A 77 6.73 0.55 -17.01
N GLU A 78 5.54 0.10 -17.41
CA GLU A 78 5.01 -1.24 -17.06
C GLU A 78 5.97 -2.38 -17.47
N THR A 79 6.88 -2.16 -18.43
CA THR A 79 7.83 -3.14 -18.94
C THR A 79 8.97 -3.46 -17.96
N GLU A 80 9.37 -2.52 -17.09
CA GLU A 80 10.39 -2.78 -16.06
C GLU A 80 9.85 -3.66 -14.92
N ALA A 81 8.52 -3.68 -14.71
CA ALA A 81 7.90 -4.45 -13.63
C ALA A 81 7.87 -5.97 -13.89
N LEU A 82 8.29 -6.45 -15.07
CA LEU A 82 8.34 -7.87 -15.42
C LEU A 82 9.71 -8.53 -15.11
N LEU A 83 10.74 -7.72 -14.81
CA LEU A 83 12.13 -8.17 -14.63
C LEU A 83 12.59 -8.21 -13.17
N LEU A 84 11.73 -7.83 -12.22
CA LEU A 84 12.00 -7.83 -10.78
C LEU A 84 11.18 -8.91 -10.05
#